data_AF-A0A1J3G693-F1
#
_entry.id   AF-A0A1J3G693-F1
#
_cell.length_a   1.000
_cell.length_b   1.000
_cell.length_c   1.000
_cell.angle_alpha   90.00
_cell.angle_beta   90.00
_cell.angle_gamma   90.00
#
_symmetry.space_group_name_H-M   'P 1'
#
loop_
_entity.id
_entity.type
_entity.pdbx_description
1 polymer ?
#
loop_
_entity_poly.entity_id
_entity_poly.type
_entity_poly.pdbx_seq_one_letter_code
_entity_poly.pdbx_strand_id
1 'polypeptide(L)'
;MMMAHSMDDRDSPDKGFDSGKYVRYTPEQVEALERVYAECPKPSSLRRQQLIRECPILCNIEPRQIKVWFQNRRCREKQRKESARLQTVNRKLSAMNKLLMEENDRLQKQVSHLVYENGFMKHRIHTASGATTDNSCESVVVSGQQRQQQNPTHQHPQRDANNPAGLLSIAEETLAEFLCKATGTAIDWVQMIGMKPGPDSIGIVAVSRNCSGIAARACGLVSLEPMKV
;
A
#
# COMPACT_ATOMS: atom_id res chain seq x y z
N MET A 1 -14.44 -9.88 -26.27
CA MET A 1 -13.59 -9.34 -27.36
C MET A 1 -12.16 -9.82 -27.10
N MET A 2 -11.69 -10.78 -27.90
CA MET A 2 -10.32 -11.30 -27.84
C MET A 2 -9.40 -10.38 -28.65
N MET A 3 -8.17 -10.17 -28.19
CA MET A 3 -7.04 -9.78 -29.05
C MET A 3 -5.83 -10.61 -28.59
N ALA A 4 -5.60 -11.69 -29.33
CA ALA A 4 -4.35 -12.43 -29.32
C ALA A 4 -3.28 -11.59 -30.05
N HIS A 5 -2.03 -11.66 -29.61
CA HIS A 5 -0.89 -11.22 -30.40
C HIS A 5 0.00 -12.42 -30.75
N SER A 6 0.01 -12.65 -32.07
CA SER A 6 0.80 -13.52 -32.91
C SER A 6 2.16 -13.98 -32.36
N MET A 7 2.34 -15.30 -32.33
CA MET A 7 3.62 -15.97 -32.51
C MET A 7 3.72 -16.38 -33.97
N ASP A 8 4.79 -15.97 -34.66
CA ASP A 8 5.16 -16.50 -35.97
C ASP A 8 6.44 -17.33 -35.78
N ASP A 9 6.36 -18.60 -36.14
CA ASP A 9 7.44 -19.34 -36.80
C ASP A 9 6.89 -20.71 -37.22
N ARG A 10 6.76 -20.88 -38.54
CA ARG A 10 6.45 -22.14 -39.23
C ARG A 10 7.74 -22.98 -39.34
N ASP A 11 7.69 -24.27 -39.10
CA ASP A 11 7.44 -25.28 -40.16
C ASP A 11 7.64 -26.73 -39.67
N SER A 12 6.70 -27.56 -40.13
CA SER A 12 6.74 -29.00 -40.39
C SER A 12 6.43 -30.07 -39.31
N PRO A 13 5.73 -31.16 -39.73
CA PRO A 13 4.90 -31.99 -38.87
C PRO A 13 5.40 -33.45 -38.71
N ASP A 14 4.83 -34.10 -37.69
CA ASP A 14 4.73 -35.54 -37.44
C ASP A 14 6.02 -36.32 -37.11
N LYS A 15 6.12 -36.72 -35.84
CA LYS A 15 6.24 -38.13 -35.42
C LYS A 15 6.05 -38.24 -33.91
N GLY A 16 5.09 -39.08 -33.52
CA GLY A 16 4.61 -39.27 -32.16
C GLY A 16 5.69 -39.29 -31.08
N PHE A 17 5.55 -38.39 -30.11
CA PHE A 17 6.26 -38.48 -28.83
C PHE A 17 5.27 -38.92 -27.76
N ASP A 18 4.97 -40.21 -27.81
CA ASP A 18 4.31 -40.92 -26.71
C ASP A 18 5.35 -41.16 -25.59
N SER A 19 5.75 -40.07 -24.91
CA SER A 19 6.69 -40.11 -23.78
C SER A 19 6.49 -38.94 -22.83
N GLY A 20 5.24 -38.50 -22.68
CA GLY A 20 4.77 -37.57 -21.65
C GLY A 20 4.74 -38.17 -20.23
N LYS A 21 5.65 -39.10 -19.90
CA LYS A 21 5.77 -39.65 -18.55
C LYS A 21 6.74 -38.78 -17.75
N TYR A 22 6.25 -38.24 -16.65
CA TYR A 22 7.04 -37.50 -15.67
C TYR A 22 8.30 -38.30 -15.31
N VAL A 23 9.49 -37.75 -15.62
CA VAL A 23 10.74 -38.40 -15.25
C VAL A 23 11.02 -38.16 -13.77
N ARG A 24 11.07 -39.25 -13.02
CA ARG A 24 11.57 -39.28 -11.65
C ARG A 24 13.06 -39.60 -11.68
N TYR A 25 13.89 -38.61 -11.38
CA TYR A 25 15.33 -38.79 -11.28
C TYR A 25 15.69 -39.55 -10.00
N THR A 26 16.71 -40.41 -10.07
CA THR A 26 17.30 -41.03 -8.87
C THR A 26 18.12 -40.00 -8.08
N PRO A 27 18.39 -40.23 -6.77
CA PRO A 27 19.22 -39.33 -5.98
C PRO A 27 20.60 -39.05 -6.60
N GLU A 28 21.23 -40.07 -7.18
CA GLU A 28 22.55 -39.99 -7.81
C GLU A 28 22.51 -39.15 -9.09
N GLN A 29 21.44 -39.29 -9.87
CA GLN A 29 21.20 -38.44 -11.05
C GLN A 29 21.00 -36.98 -10.67
N VAL A 30 20.23 -36.72 -9.60
CA VAL A 30 20.03 -35.36 -9.08
C VAL A 30 21.36 -34.79 -8.59
N GLU A 31 22.14 -35.54 -7.83
CA GLU A 31 23.45 -35.09 -7.34
C GLU A 31 24.40 -34.71 -8.49
N ALA A 32 24.44 -35.51 -9.55
CA ALA A 32 25.26 -35.20 -10.73
C ALA A 32 24.80 -33.92 -11.42
N LEU A 33 23.49 -33.71 -11.57
CA LEU A 33 22.93 -32.49 -12.14
C LEU A 33 23.18 -31.26 -11.25
N GLU A 34 23.11 -31.41 -9.92
CA GLU A 34 23.43 -30.36 -8.94
C GLU A 34 24.91 -29.97 -8.97
N ARG A 35 25.84 -30.93 -9.14
CA ARG A 35 27.28 -30.64 -9.29
C ARG A 35 27.55 -29.75 -10.51
N VAL A 36 26.93 -30.10 -11.65
CA VAL A 36 27.02 -29.27 -12.87
C VAL A 36 26.35 -27.92 -12.66
N TYR A 37 25.24 -27.86 -11.93
CA TYR A 37 24.55 -26.60 -11.64
C TYR A 37 25.41 -25.65 -10.81
N ALA A 38 26.20 -26.15 -9.86
CA ALA A 38 27.11 -25.35 -9.07
C ALA A 38 28.19 -24.65 -9.93
N GLU A 39 28.67 -25.32 -10.97
CA GLU A 39 29.67 -24.78 -11.91
C GLU A 39 29.03 -23.89 -12.99
N CYS A 40 27.93 -24.36 -13.60
CA CYS A 40 27.26 -23.70 -14.71
C CYS A 40 25.73 -23.86 -14.61
N PRO A 41 25.00 -22.87 -14.05
CA PRO A 41 23.55 -22.92 -13.91
C PRO A 41 22.75 -22.87 -15.22
N LYS A 42 23.41 -22.52 -16.34
CA LYS A 42 22.80 -22.36 -17.68
C LYS A 42 23.64 -23.11 -18.73
N PRO A 43 23.73 -24.44 -18.68
CA PRO A 43 24.57 -25.19 -19.61
C PRO A 43 24.06 -25.03 -21.05
N SER A 44 24.99 -24.88 -21.99
CA SER A 44 24.72 -24.81 -23.43
C SER A 44 24.15 -26.14 -23.97
N SER A 45 23.63 -26.14 -25.20
CA SER A 45 23.15 -27.39 -25.82
C SER A 45 24.26 -28.43 -25.96
N LEU A 46 25.45 -27.99 -26.40
CA LEU A 46 26.63 -28.84 -26.50
C LEU A 46 27.03 -29.42 -25.14
N ARG A 47 27.05 -28.59 -24.08
CA ARG A 47 27.39 -29.06 -22.74
C ARG A 47 26.38 -30.09 -22.24
N ARG A 48 25.07 -29.91 -22.50
CA ARG A 48 24.06 -30.92 -22.14
C ARG A 48 24.26 -32.26 -22.87
N GLN A 49 24.66 -32.24 -24.14
CA GLN A 49 24.98 -33.46 -24.89
C GLN A 49 26.23 -34.15 -24.34
N GLN A 50 27.26 -33.39 -24.00
CA GLN A 50 28.47 -33.91 -23.35
C GLN A 50 28.16 -34.59 -22.02
N LEU A 51 27.31 -33.99 -21.17
CA LEU A 51 26.94 -34.59 -19.88
C LEU A 51 26.33 -35.99 -20.01
N ILE A 52 25.51 -36.22 -21.03
CA ILE A 52 24.90 -37.53 -21.28
C ILE A 52 25.96 -38.56 -21.69
N ARG A 53 27.00 -38.13 -22.43
CA ARG A 53 28.11 -38.99 -22.86
C ARG A 53 29.13 -39.25 -21.75
N GLU A 54 29.44 -38.22 -20.96
CA GLU A 54 30.49 -38.23 -19.93
C GLU A 54 30.00 -38.79 -18.59
N CYS A 55 28.69 -38.74 -18.30
CA CYS A 55 28.10 -39.25 -17.07
C CYS A 55 27.20 -40.46 -17.37
N PRO A 56 27.69 -41.71 -17.21
CA PRO A 56 26.93 -42.92 -17.49
C PRO A 56 25.58 -42.98 -16.77
N ILE A 57 25.48 -42.44 -15.55
CA ILE A 57 24.23 -42.38 -14.78
C ILE A 57 23.14 -41.51 -15.42
N LEU A 58 23.51 -40.61 -16.34
CA LEU A 58 22.61 -39.74 -17.10
C LEU A 58 22.35 -40.24 -18.53
N CYS A 59 22.92 -41.37 -18.95
CA CYS A 59 22.89 -41.81 -20.35
C CYS A 59 21.47 -42.05 -20.90
N ASN A 60 20.53 -42.42 -20.00
CA ASN A 60 19.12 -42.67 -20.32
C ASN A 60 18.21 -41.43 -20.18
N ILE A 61 18.79 -40.25 -19.94
CA ILE A 61 18.05 -38.99 -19.80
C ILE A 61 18.15 -38.21 -21.09
N GLU A 62 17.00 -37.77 -21.62
CA GLU A 62 17.01 -36.98 -22.86
C GLU A 62 17.59 -35.56 -22.67
N PRO A 63 18.24 -34.98 -23.68
CA PRO A 63 18.74 -33.60 -23.62
C PRO A 63 17.66 -32.57 -23.26
N ARG A 64 16.40 -32.80 -23.68
CA ARG A 64 15.25 -31.95 -23.34
C ARG A 64 14.92 -32.01 -21.85
N GLN A 65 15.01 -33.18 -21.23
CA GLN A 65 14.75 -33.37 -19.81
C GLN A 65 15.81 -32.67 -18.96
N ILE A 66 17.09 -32.75 -19.36
CA ILE A 66 18.16 -31.96 -18.73
C ILE A 66 17.85 -30.47 -18.83
N LYS A 67 17.48 -29.96 -20.03
CA LYS A 67 17.11 -28.54 -20.19
C LYS A 67 16.00 -28.13 -19.22
N VAL A 68 14.93 -28.92 -19.11
CA VAL A 68 13.80 -28.66 -18.21
C VAL A 68 14.23 -28.74 -16.75
N TRP A 69 15.07 -29.70 -16.36
CA TRP A 69 15.61 -29.80 -15.02
C TRP A 69 16.34 -28.52 -14.60
N PHE A 70 17.25 -28.00 -15.44
CA PHE A 70 17.98 -26.75 -15.16
C PHE A 70 17.07 -25.52 -15.13
N GLN A 71 16.00 -25.49 -15.94
CA GLN A 71 14.99 -24.42 -15.86
C GLN A 71 14.23 -24.47 -14.54
N ASN A 72 13.70 -25.65 -14.18
CA ASN A 72 12.97 -25.87 -12.94
C ASN A 72 13.84 -25.60 -11.71
N ARG A 73 15.10 -26.02 -11.75
CA ARG A 73 16.05 -25.82 -10.64
C ARG A 73 16.30 -24.34 -10.35
N ARG A 74 16.47 -23.53 -11.40
CA ARG A 74 16.59 -22.07 -11.27
C ARG A 74 15.30 -21.43 -10.76
N CYS A 75 14.15 -21.86 -11.29
CA CYS A 75 12.85 -21.37 -10.86
C CYS A 75 12.61 -21.65 -9.36
N ARG A 76 12.84 -22.90 -8.92
CA ARG A 76 12.74 -23.31 -7.52
C ARG A 76 13.70 -22.54 -6.62
N GLU A 77 14.92 -22.26 -7.07
CA GLU A 77 15.86 -21.47 -6.28
C GLU A 77 15.42 -20.02 -6.11
N LYS A 78 14.98 -19.39 -7.20
CA LYS A 78 14.41 -18.04 -7.15
C LYS A 78 13.22 -17.99 -6.20
N GLN A 79 12.31 -18.95 -6.30
CA GLN A 79 11.15 -19.06 -5.42
C GLN A 79 11.57 -19.25 -3.95
N ARG A 80 12.56 -20.10 -3.66
CA ARG A 80 13.06 -20.32 -2.30
C ARG A 80 13.67 -19.05 -1.70
N LYS A 81 14.48 -18.33 -2.47
CA LYS A 81 15.08 -17.05 -2.04
C LYS A 81 13.99 -16.01 -1.76
N GLU A 82 13.01 -15.91 -2.63
CA GLU A 82 11.88 -14.97 -2.44
C GLU A 82 11.03 -15.34 -1.23
N SER A 83 10.72 -16.63 -1.05
CA SER A 83 9.99 -17.11 0.13
C SER A 83 10.75 -16.79 1.43
N ALA A 84 12.06 -17.03 1.48
CA ALA A 84 12.89 -16.69 2.64
C ALA A 84 12.91 -15.18 2.92
N ARG A 85 12.97 -14.35 1.87
CA ARG A 85 12.89 -12.88 1.96
C ARG A 85 11.54 -12.44 2.55
N LEU A 86 10.43 -12.98 2.03
CA LEU A 86 9.09 -12.68 2.51
C LEU A 86 8.90 -13.13 3.96
N GLN A 87 9.37 -14.32 4.34
CA GLN A 87 9.33 -14.78 5.73
C GLN A 87 10.07 -13.83 6.67
N THR A 88 11.23 -13.30 6.23
CA THR A 88 12.01 -12.35 7.03
C THR A 88 11.25 -11.03 7.22
N VAL A 89 10.66 -10.49 6.15
CA VAL A 89 9.85 -9.27 6.23
C VAL A 89 8.60 -9.47 7.09
N ASN A 90 7.93 -10.61 6.94
CA ASN A 90 6.73 -10.95 7.71
C ASN A 90 7.04 -11.01 9.20
N ARG A 91 8.15 -11.67 9.61
CA ARG A 91 8.60 -11.69 11.01
C ARG A 91 8.80 -10.29 11.58
N LYS A 92 9.44 -9.38 10.82
CA LYS A 92 9.63 -7.99 11.24
C LYS A 92 8.30 -7.26 11.39
N LEU A 93 7.41 -7.41 10.42
CA LEU A 93 6.08 -6.79 10.46
C LEU A 93 5.26 -7.29 11.65
N SER A 94 5.26 -8.59 11.92
CA SER A 94 4.58 -9.18 13.08
C SER A 94 5.15 -8.65 14.40
N ALA A 95 6.47 -8.52 14.53
CA ALA A 95 7.10 -7.94 15.71
C ALA A 95 6.72 -6.47 15.91
N MET A 96 6.74 -5.67 14.83
CA MET A 96 6.32 -4.25 14.88
C MET A 96 4.84 -4.10 15.23
N ASN A 97 3.97 -4.92 14.63
CA ASN A 97 2.54 -4.90 14.90
C ASN A 97 2.26 -5.22 16.38
N LYS A 98 2.98 -6.21 16.94
CA LYS A 98 2.90 -6.53 18.37
C LYS A 98 3.23 -5.32 19.25
N LEU A 99 4.35 -4.63 18.99
CA LEU A 99 4.72 -3.43 19.75
C LEU A 99 3.69 -2.30 19.62
N LEU A 100 3.13 -2.11 18.42
CA LEU A 100 2.08 -1.12 18.19
C LEU A 100 0.80 -1.44 18.97
N MET A 101 0.40 -2.71 19.03
CA MET A 101 -0.74 -3.14 19.83
C MET A 101 -0.51 -2.92 21.33
N GLU A 102 0.70 -3.23 21.82
CA GLU A 102 1.08 -2.99 23.22
C GLU A 102 1.03 -1.50 23.58
N GLU A 103 1.53 -0.62 22.69
CA GLU A 103 1.43 0.82 22.91
C GLU A 103 0.01 1.35 22.81
N ASN A 104 -0.80 0.82 21.89
CA ASN A 104 -2.20 1.21 21.79
C ASN A 104 -2.96 0.87 23.07
N ASP A 105 -2.75 -0.33 23.64
CA ASP A 105 -3.33 -0.73 24.92
C ASP A 105 -2.85 0.17 26.08
N ARG A 106 -1.55 0.49 26.11
CA ARG A 106 -0.99 1.40 27.12
C ARG A 106 -1.62 2.79 27.06
N LEU A 107 -1.73 3.36 25.85
CA LEU A 107 -2.36 4.66 25.63
C LEU A 107 -3.86 4.63 25.97
N GLN A 108 -4.57 3.57 25.60
CA GLN A 108 -5.99 3.41 25.92
C GLN A 108 -6.20 3.43 27.45
N LYS A 109 -5.36 2.71 28.21
CA LYS A 109 -5.38 2.74 29.68
C LYS A 109 -5.12 4.13 30.25
N GLN A 110 -4.14 4.85 29.71
CA GLN A 110 -3.83 6.21 30.13
C GLN A 110 -4.99 7.18 29.86
N VAL A 111 -5.63 7.09 28.70
CA VAL A 111 -6.83 7.87 28.37
C VAL A 111 -7.97 7.54 29.32
N SER A 112 -8.25 6.26 29.57
CA SER A 112 -9.29 5.85 30.52
C SER A 112 -9.04 6.40 31.93
N HIS A 113 -7.79 6.38 32.41
CA HIS A 113 -7.42 6.96 33.70
C HIS A 113 -7.68 8.47 33.75
N LEU A 114 -7.19 9.22 32.76
CA LEU A 114 -7.37 10.67 32.70
C LEU A 114 -8.85 11.06 32.56
N VAL A 115 -9.64 10.30 31.81
CA VAL A 115 -11.09 10.52 31.69
C VAL A 115 -11.77 10.31 33.04
N TYR A 116 -11.40 9.25 33.77
CA TYR A 116 -11.90 8.98 35.11
C TYR A 116 -11.55 10.10 36.10
N GLU A 117 -10.28 10.49 36.18
CA GLU A 117 -9.82 11.58 37.05
C GLU A 117 -10.50 12.92 36.73
N ASN A 118 -10.63 13.25 35.44
CA ASN A 118 -11.34 14.46 35.03
C ASN A 118 -12.82 14.43 35.44
N GLY A 119 -13.49 13.28 35.29
CA GLY A 119 -14.86 13.10 35.77
C GLY A 119 -14.97 13.31 37.28
N PHE A 120 -14.04 12.74 38.05
CA PHE A 120 -13.99 12.88 39.50
C PHE A 120 -13.74 14.34 39.93
N MET A 121 -12.79 15.03 39.30
CA MET A 121 -12.49 16.43 39.59
C MET A 121 -13.69 17.34 39.29
N LYS A 122 -14.36 17.15 38.14
CA LYS A 122 -15.58 17.87 37.80
C LYS A 122 -16.67 17.64 38.84
N HIS A 123 -16.89 16.39 39.25
CA HIS A 123 -17.86 16.07 40.29
C HIS A 123 -17.53 16.77 41.62
N ARG A 124 -16.26 16.75 42.06
CA ARG A 124 -15.83 17.46 43.28
C ARG A 124 -16.09 18.96 43.23
N ILE A 125 -15.82 19.62 42.09
CA ILE A 125 -16.09 21.06 41.91
C ILE A 125 -17.59 21.35 42.02
N HIS A 126 -18.44 20.57 41.34
CA HIS A 126 -19.88 20.76 41.38
C HIS A 126 -20.49 20.49 42.77
N THR A 127 -20.03 19.47 43.49
CA THR A 127 -20.52 19.16 44.85
C THR A 127 -20.06 20.19 45.88
N ALA A 128 -18.85 20.76 45.73
CA ALA A 128 -18.36 21.84 46.61
C ALA A 128 -19.13 23.16 46.42
N SER A 129 -19.56 23.49 45.19
CA SER A 129 -20.43 24.65 44.94
C SER A 129 -21.87 24.49 45.43
N GLY A 130 -22.34 23.26 45.71
CA GLY A 130 -23.67 23.00 46.27
C GLY A 130 -23.74 23.08 47.80
N ALA A 131 -22.59 23.00 48.50
CA ALA A 131 -22.52 23.01 49.96
C ALA A 131 -22.47 24.44 50.58
N THR A 132 -22.39 25.49 49.75
CA THR A 132 -22.55 26.89 50.20
C THR A 132 -23.94 27.39 49.82
N THR A 133 -24.99 26.78 50.36
CA THR A 133 -26.28 27.45 50.50
C THR A 133 -26.27 28.17 51.84
N ASP A 134 -25.99 29.46 51.76
CA ASP A 134 -26.49 30.56 52.58
C ASP A 134 -25.37 31.56 52.90
N ASN A 135 -25.16 32.51 52.00
CA ASN A 135 -25.46 33.91 52.33
C ASN A 135 -25.41 34.74 51.05
N SER A 136 -26.45 35.54 50.89
CA SER A 136 -26.52 36.72 50.03
C SER A 136 -25.17 37.42 49.88
N CYS A 137 -24.71 37.68 48.65
CA CYS A 137 -23.93 38.86 48.28
C CYS A 137 -23.76 38.94 46.75
N GLU A 138 -24.55 39.84 46.17
CA GLU A 138 -24.40 40.41 44.83
C GLU A 138 -22.97 40.97 44.67
N SER A 139 -22.19 40.45 43.72
CA SER A 139 -20.89 40.99 43.36
C SER A 139 -20.88 41.33 41.87
N VAL A 140 -21.05 42.62 41.64
CA VAL A 140 -20.99 43.36 40.38
C VAL A 140 -19.82 42.90 39.50
N VAL A 141 -20.14 42.32 38.34
CA VAL A 141 -19.21 42.27 37.21
C VAL A 141 -19.28 43.60 36.47
N VAL A 142 -18.21 44.38 36.61
CA VAL A 142 -18.01 45.64 35.90
C VAL A 142 -17.98 45.37 34.40
N SER A 143 -18.85 46.11 33.70
CA SER A 143 -18.99 46.21 32.26
C SER A 143 -17.67 46.29 31.49
N GLY A 144 -17.58 45.48 30.43
CA GLY A 144 -16.53 45.51 29.42
C GLY A 144 -16.99 44.89 28.09
N GLN A 145 -18.03 45.49 27.50
CA GLN A 145 -18.30 45.50 26.04
C GLN A 145 -18.30 44.14 25.30
N GLN A 146 -19.35 43.37 25.53
CA GLN A 146 -19.73 42.24 24.70
C GLN A 146 -20.36 42.75 23.39
N ARG A 147 -19.53 42.96 22.36
CA ARG A 147 -20.05 43.05 20.98
C ARG A 147 -20.59 41.69 20.59
N GLN A 148 -21.87 41.67 20.23
CA GLN A 148 -22.57 40.57 19.60
C GLN A 148 -21.73 39.94 18.48
N GLN A 149 -21.44 38.66 18.62
CA GLN A 149 -21.51 37.71 17.52
C GLN A 149 -21.88 36.36 18.11
N GLN A 150 -23.12 35.96 17.84
CA GLN A 150 -23.67 34.65 18.17
C GLN A 150 -22.83 33.60 17.44
N ASN A 151 -22.19 32.70 18.18
CA ASN A 151 -21.63 31.47 17.62
C ASN A 151 -22.76 30.42 17.63
N PRO A 152 -23.25 29.95 16.47
CA PRO A 152 -24.16 28.82 16.45
C PRO A 152 -23.37 27.55 16.81
N THR A 153 -23.92 26.77 17.73
CA THR A 153 -23.59 25.35 17.92
C THR A 153 -23.56 24.65 16.56
N HIS A 154 -22.36 24.30 16.06
CA HIS A 154 -22.21 23.36 14.96
C HIS A 154 -22.51 21.95 15.49
N GLN A 155 -23.80 21.57 15.47
CA GLN A 155 -24.18 20.16 15.49
C GLN A 155 -23.62 19.55 14.20
N HIS A 156 -22.59 18.71 14.31
CA HIS A 156 -22.13 17.90 13.19
C HIS A 156 -23.15 16.77 13.00
N PRO A 157 -23.96 16.76 11.93
CA PRO A 157 -24.78 15.59 11.63
C PRO A 157 -23.80 14.47 11.24
N GLN A 158 -24.00 13.26 11.74
CA GLN A 158 -23.31 12.06 11.24
C GLN A 158 -23.39 12.06 9.70
N ARG A 159 -22.29 12.37 9.01
CA ARG A 159 -22.23 12.36 7.55
C ARG A 159 -21.64 11.02 7.10
N ASP A 160 -22.50 10.18 6.53
CA ASP A 160 -22.10 8.88 5.97
C ASP A 160 -21.12 9.07 4.80
N ALA A 161 -19.87 8.68 4.99
CA ALA A 161 -18.81 8.70 3.98
C ALA A 161 -19.08 7.77 2.77
N ASN A 162 -20.12 6.93 2.87
CA ASN A 162 -20.54 6.00 1.81
C ASN A 162 -21.58 6.61 0.84
N ASN A 163 -22.01 7.86 1.04
CA ASN A 163 -22.95 8.53 0.15
C ASN A 163 -22.21 9.57 -0.73
N PRO A 164 -22.31 9.51 -2.08
CA PRO A 164 -21.67 10.48 -2.97
C PRO A 164 -22.06 11.93 -2.69
N ALA A 165 -23.28 12.18 -2.17
CA ALA A 165 -23.70 13.52 -1.75
C ALA A 165 -22.92 14.04 -0.52
N GLY A 166 -22.51 13.14 0.38
CA GLY A 166 -21.67 13.48 1.54
C GLY A 166 -20.25 13.88 1.13
N LEU A 167 -19.68 13.19 0.13
CA LEU A 167 -18.36 13.51 -0.41
C LEU A 167 -18.33 14.88 -1.11
N LEU A 168 -19.37 15.21 -1.88
CA LEU A 168 -19.49 16.53 -2.50
C LEU A 168 -19.57 17.65 -1.45
N SER A 169 -20.36 17.45 -0.40
CA SER A 169 -20.46 18.42 0.70
C SER A 169 -19.12 18.63 1.44
N ILE A 170 -18.34 17.56 1.65
CA ILE A 170 -16.99 17.66 2.23
C ILE A 170 -16.04 18.41 1.28
N ALA A 171 -16.12 18.14 -0.02
CA ALA A 171 -15.30 18.82 -1.02
C ALA A 171 -15.61 20.33 -1.10
N GLU A 172 -16.89 20.70 -1.06
CA GLU A 172 -17.34 22.09 -1.04
C GLU A 172 -16.89 22.83 0.23
N GLU A 173 -17.05 22.20 1.40
CA GLU A 173 -16.62 22.76 2.69
C GLU A 173 -15.09 22.95 2.74
N THR A 174 -14.34 21.95 2.28
CA THR A 174 -12.87 22.00 2.20
C THR A 174 -12.40 23.08 1.24
N LEU A 175 -13.08 23.25 0.09
CA LEU A 175 -12.76 24.29 -0.89
C LEU A 175 -13.04 25.69 -0.32
N ALA A 176 -14.17 25.87 0.35
CA ALA A 176 -14.53 27.15 0.95
C ALA A 176 -13.54 27.56 2.05
N GLU A 177 -13.16 26.61 2.92
CA GLU A 177 -12.16 26.85 3.96
C GLU A 177 -10.77 27.16 3.36
N PHE A 178 -10.38 26.46 2.31
CA PHE A 178 -9.15 26.73 1.58
C PHE A 178 -9.15 28.14 0.97
N LEU A 179 -10.21 28.52 0.24
CA LEU A 179 -10.33 29.83 -0.40
C LEU A 179 -10.35 30.98 0.62
N CYS A 180 -10.95 30.74 1.79
CA CYS A 180 -10.95 31.72 2.89
C CYS A 180 -9.54 31.97 3.47
N LYS A 181 -8.68 30.96 3.47
CA LYS A 181 -7.33 31.00 4.08
C LYS A 181 -6.21 31.21 3.07
N ALA A 182 -6.46 30.96 1.79
CA ALA A 182 -5.47 31.11 0.73
C ALA A 182 -5.14 32.59 0.51
N THR A 183 -3.89 32.96 0.80
CA THR A 183 -3.33 34.28 0.50
C THR A 183 -2.28 34.09 -0.60
N GLY A 184 -2.61 34.51 -1.82
CA GLY A 184 -1.73 34.40 -2.98
C GLY A 184 -2.42 34.76 -4.30
N THR A 185 -1.66 35.26 -5.27
CA THR A 185 -2.17 35.60 -6.61
C THR A 185 -2.44 34.31 -7.39
N ALA A 186 -3.62 34.18 -8.00
CA ALA A 186 -3.94 33.05 -8.86
C ALA A 186 -2.87 32.94 -9.97
N ILE A 187 -2.13 31.84 -9.97
CA ILE A 187 -1.07 31.58 -10.95
C ILE A 187 -1.72 30.94 -12.17
N ASP A 188 -1.40 31.47 -13.36
CA ASP A 188 -1.75 30.85 -14.63
C ASP A 188 -0.82 29.63 -14.85
N TRP A 189 -1.37 28.42 -14.75
CA TRP A 189 -0.58 27.19 -14.69
C TRP A 189 -0.25 26.68 -16.09
N VAL A 190 1.03 26.70 -16.47
CA VAL A 190 1.50 26.06 -17.71
C VAL A 190 1.91 24.62 -17.42
N GLN A 191 1.26 23.66 -18.10
CA GLN A 191 1.62 22.24 -18.00
C GLN A 191 3.04 21.99 -18.51
N MET A 192 3.82 21.20 -17.78
CA MET A 192 5.15 20.78 -18.20
C MET A 192 5.06 19.99 -19.52
N ILE A 193 5.78 20.46 -20.55
CA ILE A 193 5.84 19.80 -21.86
C ILE A 193 6.44 18.40 -21.67
N GLY A 194 5.69 17.36 -22.07
CA GLY A 194 6.11 15.96 -22.00
C GLY A 194 5.45 15.13 -20.90
N MET A 195 4.67 15.73 -19.99
CA MET A 195 3.90 14.99 -18.97
C MET A 195 2.41 14.93 -19.36
N LYS A 196 2.01 13.91 -20.12
CA LYS A 196 0.58 13.55 -20.25
C LYS A 196 0.21 12.66 -19.05
N PRO A 197 -0.76 13.04 -18.19
CA PRO A 197 -1.26 12.15 -17.16
C PRO A 197 -1.86 10.91 -17.85
N GLY A 198 -1.35 9.73 -17.51
CA GLY A 198 -2.02 8.47 -17.88
C GLY A 198 -3.38 8.37 -17.18
N PRO A 199 -4.24 7.43 -17.60
CA PRO A 199 -5.59 7.26 -17.04
C PRO A 199 -5.59 7.04 -15.51
N ASP A 200 -4.47 6.57 -14.94
CA ASP A 200 -4.32 6.29 -13.50
C ASP A 200 -3.44 7.31 -12.76
N SER A 201 -3.17 8.49 -13.34
CA SER A 201 -2.30 9.49 -12.72
C SER A 201 -3.04 10.30 -11.65
N ILE A 202 -2.65 10.11 -10.38
CA ILE A 202 -3.29 10.73 -9.19
C ILE A 202 -2.65 12.11 -8.83
N GLY A 203 -2.00 12.77 -9.79
CA GLY A 203 -1.41 14.08 -9.54
C GLY A 203 -0.83 14.75 -10.78
N ILE A 204 -0.83 16.09 -10.77
CA ILE A 204 -0.21 16.95 -11.78
C ILE A 204 0.78 17.85 -11.06
N VAL A 205 2.06 17.78 -11.40
CA VAL A 205 3.07 18.71 -10.88
C VAL A 205 3.21 19.86 -11.88
N ALA A 206 2.87 21.08 -11.45
CA ALA A 206 3.06 22.29 -12.24
C ALA A 206 4.03 23.22 -11.50
N VAL A 207 4.96 23.82 -12.24
CA VAL A 207 5.93 24.79 -11.71
C VAL A 207 5.72 26.11 -12.43
N SER A 208 5.42 27.16 -11.68
CA SER A 208 5.32 28.50 -12.23
C SER A 208 6.71 29.09 -12.46
N ARG A 209 6.92 29.67 -13.65
CA ARG A 209 8.22 30.23 -14.04
C ARG A 209 8.45 31.65 -13.53
N ASN A 210 7.43 32.28 -12.92
CA ASN A 210 7.41 33.72 -12.66
C ASN A 210 7.29 34.07 -11.16
N CYS A 211 7.48 33.12 -10.26
CA CYS A 211 7.44 33.38 -8.82
C CYS A 211 8.67 32.86 -8.07
N SER A 212 9.11 33.61 -7.07
CA SER A 212 10.11 33.21 -6.09
C SER A 212 9.52 32.15 -5.15
N GLY A 213 9.56 30.88 -5.58
CA GLY A 213 9.12 29.73 -4.78
C GLY A 213 8.72 28.52 -5.62
N ILE A 214 8.73 27.34 -4.99
CA ILE A 214 8.17 26.11 -5.58
C ILE A 214 6.74 25.99 -5.07
N ALA A 215 5.77 26.23 -5.95
CA ALA A 215 4.38 25.89 -5.69
C ALA A 215 4.10 24.53 -6.34
N ALA A 216 3.53 23.59 -5.59
CA ALA A 216 3.10 22.30 -6.09
C ALA A 216 1.65 22.07 -5.66
N ARG A 217 0.81 21.58 -6.58
CA ARG A 217 -0.55 21.16 -6.29
C ARG A 217 -0.66 19.66 -6.54
N ALA A 218 -1.25 18.92 -5.60
CA ALA A 218 -1.66 17.54 -5.84
C ALA A 218 -3.18 17.53 -5.99
N CYS A 219 -3.70 16.99 -7.09
CA CYS A 219 -5.12 16.79 -7.30
C CYS A 219 -5.36 15.28 -7.48
N GLY A 220 -6.19 14.69 -6.63
CA GLY A 220 -6.72 13.35 -6.83
C GLY A 220 -8.11 13.42 -7.48
N LEU A 221 -8.35 12.59 -8.51
CA LEU A 221 -9.68 12.36 -9.07
C LEU A 221 -10.28 11.12 -8.40
N VAL A 222 -11.49 11.25 -7.85
CA VAL A 222 -12.26 10.12 -7.31
C VAL A 222 -13.44 9.88 -8.23
N SER A 223 -13.55 8.67 -8.79
CA SER A 223 -14.73 8.29 -9.57
C SER A 223 -15.93 8.13 -8.64
N LEU A 224 -17.01 8.86 -8.90
CA LEU A 224 -18.25 8.78 -8.14
C LEU A 224 -19.23 7.74 -8.71
N GLU A 225 -18.83 6.99 -9.74
CA GLU A 225 -19.65 5.92 -10.26
C GLU A 225 -19.68 4.74 -9.27
N PRO A 226 -20.87 4.19 -8.96
CA PRO A 226 -20.94 2.97 -8.16
C PRO A 226 -20.27 1.84 -8.94
N MET A 227 -19.15 1.32 -8.43
CA MET A 227 -18.58 0.07 -8.94
C MET A 227 -19.63 -1.02 -8.81
N LYS A 228 -20.18 -1.48 -9.94
CA LYS A 228 -20.93 -2.75 -9.97
C LYS A 228 -19.94 -3.87 -9.66
N VAL A 229 -20.08 -4.45 -8.47
CA VAL A 229 -19.43 -5.69 -8.05
C VAL A 229 -20.11 -6.87 -8.74
#